data_AF-A0A6V7JS83-F1
#
_entry.id   AF-A0A6V7JS83-F1
#
_cell.length_a   1.000
_cell.length_b   1.000
_cell.length_c   1.000
_cell.angle_alpha   90.00
_cell.angle_beta   90.00
_cell.angle_gamma   90.00
#
_symmetry.space_group_name_H-M   'P 1'
#
loop_
_entity.id
_entity.type
_entity.pdbx_description
1 polymer ?
#
loop_
_entity_poly.entity_id
_entity_poly.type
_entity_poly.pdbx_seq_one_letter_code
_entity_poly.pdbx_strand_id
1 'polypeptide(L)' 'RSDRGTAFTSHTFEAECKEFGIKHILNAVATPRANGQCERLNRTLLSSLAATCAGEEENRWDQSGKK' A
#
# COMPACT_ATOMS: atom_id res chain seq x y z
N ARG A 1 -3.42 -7.66 -5.74
CA ARG A 1 -3.84 -6.87 -6.91
C ARG A 1 -3.26 -5.48 -6.73
N SER A 2 -2.52 -4.92 -7.68
CA SER A 2 -1.95 -3.57 -7.58
C SER A 2 -2.46 -2.69 -8.70
N ASP A 3 -2.29 -1.37 -8.57
CA ASP A 3 -2.47 -0.46 -9.70
C ASP A 3 -1.38 -0.66 -10.77
N ARG A 4 -1.51 0.07 -11.88
CA ARG A 4 -0.61 0.01 -13.03
C ARG A 4 0.57 1.00 -12.94
N GLY A 5 0.92 1.44 -11.75
CA GLY A 5 2.10 2.26 -11.51
C GLY A 5 3.37 1.54 -11.97
N THR A 6 4.34 2.32 -12.46
CA THR A 6 5.59 1.82 -13.05
C THR A 6 6.39 0.92 -12.09
N ALA A 7 6.29 1.15 -10.78
CA ALA A 7 6.87 0.28 -9.77
C ALA A 7 6.36 -1.17 -9.86
N PHE A 8 5.06 -1.35 -10.12
CA PHE A 8 4.40 -2.66 -10.22
C PHE A 8 4.40 -3.24 -11.63
N THR A 9 4.73 -2.46 -12.66
CA THR A 9 4.82 -2.94 -14.05
C THR A 9 6.26 -3.08 -14.54
N SER A 10 7.25 -2.88 -13.68
CA SER A 10 8.66 -3.04 -14.04
C SER A 10 9.00 -4.51 -14.29
N HIS A 11 9.90 -4.77 -15.24
CA HIS A 11 10.35 -6.14 -15.54
C HIS A 11 11.03 -6.80 -14.34
N THR A 12 11.77 -6.02 -13.55
CA THR A 12 12.39 -6.52 -12.31
C THR A 12 11.32 -7.03 -11.34
N PHE A 13 10.26 -6.26 -11.10
CA PHE A 13 9.18 -6.67 -10.21
C PHE A 13 8.41 -7.90 -10.74
N GLU A 14 8.20 -7.98 -12.05
CA GLU A 14 7.58 -9.14 -12.68
C GLU A 14 8.43 -10.42 -12.52
N ALA A 15 9.76 -10.30 -12.66
CA ALA A 15 10.70 -11.41 -12.49
C ALA A 15 10.68 -11.94 -11.05
N GLU A 16 10.74 -11.05 -10.06
CA GLU A 16 10.64 -11.39 -8.64
C GLU A 16 9.31 -12.11 -8.34
N CYS A 17 8.18 -11.60 -8.85
CA CYS A 17 6.89 -12.26 -8.67
C CYS A 17 6.88 -13.68 -9.24
N LYS A 18 7.51 -13.91 -10.41
CA LYS A 18 7.62 -15.25 -11.00
C LYS A 18 8.51 -16.17 -10.17
N GLU A 19 9.63 -15.67 -9.67
CA GLU A 19 10.55 -16.43 -8.82
C GLU A 19 9.86 -16.93 -7.54
N PHE A 20 9.07 -16.09 -6.89
CA PHE A 20 8.32 -16.47 -5.70
C PHE A 20 7.00 -17.20 -5.99
N GLY A 21 6.68 -17.49 -7.26
CA GLY A 21 5.42 -18.14 -7.65
C GLY A 21 4.17 -17.30 -7.39
N ILE A 22 4.33 -15.98 -7.26
CA ILE A 22 3.26 -15.04 -6.97
C ILE A 22 2.53 -14.68 -8.27
N LYS A 23 1.23 -14.98 -8.33
CA LYS A 23 0.36 -14.50 -9.41
C LYS A 23 0.06 -13.01 -9.21
N HIS A 24 0.87 -12.15 -9.82
CA HIS A 24 0.64 -10.72 -9.82
C HIS A 24 -0.53 -10.34 -10.75
N ILE A 25 -1.51 -9.61 -10.21
CA ILE A 25 -2.71 -9.19 -10.95
C ILE A 25 -2.79 -7.67 -10.89
N LEU A 26 -2.76 -7.03 -12.05
CA LEU A 26 -2.96 -5.59 -12.18
C LEU A 26 -4.46 -5.26 -12.21
N ASN A 27 -4.82 -4.16 -11.55
CA ASN A 27 -6.17 -3.62 -11.56
C ASN A 27 -6.57 -3.24 -12.99
N ALA A 28 -7.76 -3.65 -13.43
CA ALA A 28 -8.27 -3.28 -14.75
C ALA A 28 -8.41 -1.75 -14.88
N VAL A 29 -8.11 -1.22 -16.06
CA VAL A 29 -8.24 0.22 -16.35
C VAL A 29 -9.69 0.63 -16.06
N ALA A 30 -9.87 1.80 -15.46
CA ALA A 30 -11.18 2.35 -15.09
C ALA A 30 -11.99 1.54 -14.04
N THR A 31 -11.34 0.70 -13.21
CA THR A 31 -11.98 0.12 -12.01
C THR A 31 -11.45 0.71 -10.69
N PRO A 32 -11.81 1.96 -10.33
CA PRO A 32 -11.38 2.57 -9.07
C PRO A 32 -11.85 1.77 -7.85
N ARG A 33 -12.97 1.05 -7.94
CA ARG A 33 -13.44 0.13 -6.87
C ARG A 33 -12.44 -0.96 -6.50
N ALA A 34 -11.57 -1.40 -7.42
CA ALA A 34 -10.55 -2.40 -7.13
C ALA A 34 -9.48 -1.87 -6.16
N ASN A 35 -9.25 -0.55 -6.15
CA ASN A 35 -8.35 0.11 -5.21
C ASN A 35 -9.07 0.66 -3.96
N GLY A 36 -10.40 0.75 -4.00
CA GLY A 36 -11.20 1.30 -2.90
C GLY A 36 -11.04 0.59 -1.55
N GLN A 37 -10.64 -0.69 -1.52
CA GLN A 37 -10.30 -1.36 -0.25
C GLN A 37 -8.97 -0.85 0.32
N CYS A 38 -7.95 -0.67 -0.51
CA CYS A 38 -6.69 -0.07 -0.11
C CYS A 38 -6.90 1.38 0.33
N GLU A 39 -7.69 2.17 -0.40
CA GLU A 39 -8.01 3.55 -0.02
C GLU A 39 -8.75 3.64 1.33
N ARG A 40 -9.65 2.70 1.61
CA ARG A 40 -10.30 2.58 2.93
C ARG A 40 -9.30 2.29 4.03
N LEU A 41 -8.42 1.31 3.82
CA LEU A 41 -7.38 0.95 4.79
C LEU A 41 -6.44 2.14 5.04
N ASN A 42 -5.98 2.79 3.97
CA ASN A 42 -5.10 3.96 4.07
C ASN A 42 -5.74 5.07 4.90
N ARG A 43 -7.03 5.33 4.72
CA ARG A 43 -7.74 6.31 5.54
C ARG A 43 -7.80 5.89 7.01
N THR A 44 -8.10 4.62 7.30
CA THR A 44 -8.10 4.11 8.68
C THR A 44 -6.71 4.23 9.32
N LEU A 45 -5.65 3.88 8.59
CA LEU A 45 -4.26 3.99 9.05
C LEU A 45 -3.89 5.45 9.33
N LEU A 46 -4.22 6.37 8.42
CA LEU A 46 -3.99 7.80 8.61
C LEU A 46 -4.75 8.34 9.82
N SER A 47 -6.02 7.95 9.99
CA SER A 47 -6.81 8.33 11.16
C SER A 47 -6.22 7.77 12.47
N SER A 48 -5.73 6.53 12.45
CA SER A 48 -5.08 5.92 13.61
C SER A 48 -3.78 6.63 13.95
N LEU A 49 -2.91 6.86 12.96
CA LEU A 49 -1.64 7.56 13.14
C LEU A 49 -1.86 8.99 13.64
N ALA A 50 -2.83 9.71 13.07
CA ALA A 50 -3.19 11.04 13.54
C ALA A 50 -3.65 11.04 15.00
N ALA A 51 -4.42 10.03 15.43
CA ALA A 51 -4.86 9.90 16.81
C ALA A 51 -3.72 9.51 17.77
N THR A 52 -2.79 8.65 17.34
CA THR A 52 -1.68 8.18 18.19
C THR A 52 -0.51 9.14 18.26
N CYS A 53 -0.28 9.93 17.20
CA CYS A 53 0.83 10.87 17.10
C CYS A 53 0.42 12.32 17.36
N ALA A 54 -0.86 12.57 17.73
CA ALA A 54 -1.32 13.89 18.15
C ALA A 54 -0.58 14.34 19.41
N GLY A 55 0.50 15.09 19.23
CA GLY A 55 1.35 15.62 20.30
C GLY A 55 2.78 15.05 20.34
N GLU A 56 3.16 14.15 19.44
CA GLU A 56 4.55 13.68 19.30
C GLU A 56 5.28 14.39 18.15
N GLU A 57 6.61 14.48 18.24
CA GLU A 57 7.44 15.02 17.16
C GLU A 57 7.16 14.32 15.82
N GLU A 58 7.06 15.12 14.75
CA GLU A 58 6.64 14.77 13.38
C GLU A 58 7.43 13.60 12.73
N ASN A 59 8.52 13.14 13.35
CA ASN A 59 9.52 12.23 12.77
C ASN A 59 9.64 10.83 13.42
N ARG A 60 8.69 10.38 14.24
CA ARG A 60 8.73 9.04 14.90
C ARG A 60 7.61 8.06 14.50
N TRP A 61 6.99 8.26 13.33
CA TRP A 61 5.85 7.47 12.85
C TRP A 61 6.15 5.95 12.73
N ASP A 62 7.42 5.56 12.58
CA ASP A 62 7.89 4.18 12.49
C ASP A 62 7.94 3.47 13.86
N GLN A 63 7.94 4.22 14.97
CA GLN A 63 7.99 3.68 16.33
C GLN A 63 6.60 3.32 16.89
N SER A 64 5.56 4.03 16.45
CA SER A 64 4.18 3.84 16.91
C SER A 64 3.49 2.55 16.44
N GLY A 65 4.08 1.81 15.49
CA GLY A 65 3.50 0.60 14.89
C GLY A 65 3.76 -0.72 15.65
N LYS A 66 4.44 -0.69 16.80
CA LYS A 66 4.78 -1.88 17.58
C LYS A 66 3.92 -1.97 18.85
N LYS A 67 2.84 -2.71 18.80
CA LYS A 67 2.15 -3.25 19.98
C LYS A 67 1.90 -4.73 19.79
#